data_AF-A0A0K1PUX4-F1
#
_entry.id   AF-A0A0K1PUX4-F1
#
_cell.length_a   1.000
_cell.length_b   1.000
_cell.length_c   1.000
_cell.angle_alpha   90.00
_cell.angle_beta   90.00
_cell.angle_gamma   90.00
#
_symmetry.space_group_name_H-M   'P 1'
#
loop_
_entity.id
_entity.type
_entity.pdbx_description
1 polymer ?
#
loop_
_entity_poly.entity_id
_entity_poly.type
_entity_poly.pdbx_seq_one_letter_code
_entity_poly.pdbx_strand_id
1 'polypeptide(L)'
;MPLVGVVELVLHAKQTSGDVVTDDQWVAARDAVRSEAKPGDLVVFAPFWADPLGRRFFGHELAGIKGEARPDVSRFPRAFEVSIRGSHDAELAHWRKVSERKVGPVSIGLYENPSPLKILTDLLERVGPEKMTVAKVEGEHEQACTWSHGAGQPGGLGVPQGPAIPGDKFNCPSGGYVGAAVLHALDHHPHLCLFVSSTSGTVKLRFADVDFGEALHGHAGVQWVTDRTPSAEEKTKLAFSAFDRPIGQHAHRIGTGWVPFEFPTPDIAGKRGELVVEVTGSGQRQFCFEADTR
;
A
#
# COMPACT_ATOMS: atom_id res chain seq x y z
N MET A 1 10.71 -4.63 -49.97
CA MET A 1 9.45 -5.14 -49.36
C MET A 1 9.55 -6.56 -48.78
N PRO A 2 10.31 -7.55 -49.31
CA PRO A 2 10.38 -8.88 -48.67
C PRO A 2 11.37 -8.96 -47.48
N LEU A 3 12.44 -8.16 -47.48
CA LEU A 3 13.46 -8.19 -46.42
C LEU A 3 12.92 -7.70 -45.07
N VAL A 4 12.06 -6.67 -45.09
CA VAL A 4 11.45 -6.10 -43.88
C VAL A 4 10.55 -7.13 -43.19
N GLY A 5 9.74 -7.89 -43.96
CA GLY A 5 8.88 -8.94 -43.40
C GLY A 5 9.66 -10.11 -42.80
N VAL A 6 10.80 -10.49 -43.36
CA VAL A 6 11.67 -11.54 -42.77
C VAL A 6 12.34 -11.03 -41.49
N VAL A 7 12.81 -9.78 -41.47
CA VAL A 7 13.37 -9.17 -40.25
C VAL A 7 12.32 -9.06 -39.16
N GLU A 8 11.10 -8.61 -39.50
CA GLU A 8 9.97 -8.55 -38.58
C GLU A 8 9.62 -9.94 -38.03
N LEU A 9 9.56 -10.97 -38.89
CA LEU A 9 9.28 -12.34 -38.47
C LEU A 9 10.35 -12.90 -37.52
N VAL A 10 11.63 -12.63 -37.79
CA VAL A 10 12.73 -13.07 -36.93
C VAL A 10 12.69 -12.33 -35.58
N LEU A 11 12.42 -11.02 -35.58
CA LEU A 11 12.26 -10.24 -34.35
C LEU A 11 11.04 -10.71 -33.55
N HIS A 12 9.92 -10.98 -34.22
CA HIS A 12 8.70 -11.50 -33.61
C HIS A 12 8.93 -12.89 -33.01
N ALA A 13 9.54 -13.81 -33.76
CA ALA A 13 9.90 -15.14 -33.26
C ALA A 13 10.85 -15.03 -32.05
N LYS A 14 11.86 -14.16 -32.10
CA LYS A 14 12.76 -13.92 -30.97
C LYS A 14 12.00 -13.38 -29.74
N GLN A 15 11.10 -12.43 -29.94
CA GLN A 15 10.29 -11.83 -28.87
C GLN A 15 9.28 -12.81 -28.26
N THR A 16 8.85 -13.82 -29.00
CA THR A 16 7.78 -14.75 -28.59
C THR A 16 8.25 -16.13 -28.17
N SER A 17 9.46 -16.58 -28.56
CA SER A 17 9.88 -17.98 -28.38
C SER A 17 10.96 -18.21 -27.32
N GLY A 18 11.78 -17.21 -26.97
CA GLY A 18 12.92 -17.39 -26.04
C GLY A 18 12.71 -16.83 -24.63
N ASP A 19 11.98 -15.72 -24.51
CA ASP A 19 11.91 -14.92 -23.28
C ASP A 19 10.53 -14.98 -22.59
N VAL A 20 9.66 -15.90 -23.03
CA VAL A 20 8.35 -16.12 -22.42
C VAL A 20 8.49 -17.15 -21.32
N VAL A 21 8.13 -16.74 -20.10
CA VAL A 21 8.15 -17.61 -18.93
C VAL A 21 6.94 -18.54 -18.98
N THR A 22 7.16 -19.84 -18.91
CA THR A 22 6.08 -20.84 -18.89
C THR A 22 5.47 -20.99 -17.49
N ASP A 23 4.25 -21.52 -17.41
CA ASP A 23 3.58 -21.80 -16.13
C ASP A 23 4.44 -22.70 -15.22
N ASP A 24 5.09 -23.73 -15.78
CA ASP A 24 5.99 -24.63 -15.02
C ASP A 24 7.21 -23.89 -14.45
N GLN A 25 7.73 -22.89 -15.15
CA GLN A 25 8.83 -22.07 -14.66
C GLN A 25 8.38 -21.14 -13.53
N TRP A 26 7.18 -20.59 -13.60
CA TRP A 26 6.59 -19.84 -12.48
C TRP A 26 6.37 -20.72 -11.25
N VAL A 27 5.86 -21.95 -11.44
CA VAL A 27 5.68 -22.93 -10.37
C VAL A 27 7.02 -23.30 -9.73
N ALA A 28 8.04 -23.59 -10.55
CA ALA A 28 9.38 -23.90 -10.05
C ALA A 28 10.05 -22.71 -9.35
N ALA A 29 9.83 -21.48 -9.82
CA ALA A 29 10.31 -20.28 -9.14
C ALA A 29 9.63 -20.07 -7.78
N ARG A 30 8.31 -20.27 -7.71
CA ARG A 30 7.57 -20.27 -6.44
C ARG A 30 8.13 -21.30 -5.46
N ASP A 31 8.34 -22.53 -5.91
CA ASP A 31 8.80 -23.61 -5.03
C ASP A 31 10.21 -23.35 -4.52
N ALA A 32 11.07 -22.74 -5.35
CA ALA A 32 12.38 -22.26 -4.92
C ALA A 32 12.27 -21.19 -3.82
N VAL A 33 11.47 -20.14 -4.01
CA VAL A 33 11.27 -19.10 -2.98
C VAL A 33 10.65 -19.69 -1.72
N ARG A 34 9.61 -20.51 -1.84
CA ARG A 34 8.93 -21.17 -0.71
C ARG A 34 9.89 -21.96 0.17
N SER A 35 10.88 -22.62 -0.43
CA SER A 35 11.83 -23.46 0.32
C SER A 35 12.79 -22.67 1.22
N GLU A 36 12.93 -21.36 0.99
CA GLU A 36 13.89 -20.48 1.71
C GLU A 36 13.22 -19.31 2.43
N ALA A 37 11.96 -19.01 2.09
CA ALA A 37 11.18 -17.92 2.66
C ALA A 37 10.92 -18.11 4.16
N LYS A 38 11.01 -17.01 4.89
CA LYS A 38 10.72 -16.91 6.33
C LYS A 38 9.57 -15.94 6.55
N PRO A 39 8.87 -16.05 7.69
CA PRO A 39 7.90 -15.03 8.09
C PRO A 39 8.54 -13.63 8.09
N GLY A 40 7.88 -12.69 7.42
CA GLY A 40 8.34 -11.32 7.29
C GLY A 40 9.27 -11.04 6.10
N ASP A 41 9.66 -12.03 5.31
CA ASP A 41 10.32 -11.76 4.03
C ASP A 41 9.33 -11.14 3.03
N LEU A 42 9.81 -10.18 2.25
CA LEU A 42 9.08 -9.62 1.12
C LEU A 42 9.30 -10.48 -0.13
N VAL A 43 8.29 -10.61 -0.98
CA VAL A 43 8.45 -11.09 -2.36
C VAL A 43 8.03 -9.95 -3.29
N VAL A 44 8.86 -9.64 -4.28
CA VAL A 44 8.57 -8.64 -5.32
C VAL A 44 8.79 -9.23 -6.70
N PHE A 45 8.05 -8.71 -7.69
CA PHE A 45 8.14 -9.16 -9.08
C PHE A 45 8.70 -8.03 -9.96
N ALA A 46 9.74 -8.35 -10.73
CA ALA A 46 10.38 -7.38 -11.63
C ALA A 46 10.37 -7.88 -13.09
N PRO A 47 9.98 -7.07 -14.07
CA PRO A 47 9.44 -5.71 -13.94
C PRO A 47 8.05 -5.72 -13.28
N PHE A 48 7.63 -4.57 -12.73
CA PHE A 48 6.40 -4.46 -11.93
C PHE A 48 5.14 -5.04 -12.61
N TRP A 49 5.03 -4.94 -13.95
CA TRP A 49 3.88 -5.46 -14.69
C TRP A 49 3.75 -6.99 -14.59
N ALA A 50 4.79 -7.71 -14.16
CA ALA A 50 4.76 -9.14 -13.93
C ALA A 50 4.04 -9.53 -12.62
N ASP A 51 3.78 -8.58 -11.71
CA ASP A 51 3.11 -8.83 -10.42
C ASP A 51 1.83 -9.68 -10.55
N PRO A 52 0.85 -9.37 -11.41
CA PRO A 52 -0.38 -10.16 -11.49
C PRO A 52 -0.14 -11.62 -11.89
N LEU A 53 0.89 -11.88 -12.69
CA LEU A 53 1.31 -13.24 -13.03
C LEU A 53 1.99 -13.89 -11.81
N GLY A 54 2.93 -13.18 -11.18
CA GLY A 54 3.59 -13.62 -9.95
C GLY A 54 2.60 -14.05 -8.87
N ARG A 55 1.66 -13.18 -8.50
CA ARG A 55 0.61 -13.45 -7.50
C ARG A 55 -0.28 -14.64 -7.85
N ARG A 56 -0.61 -14.83 -9.14
CA ARG A 56 -1.37 -15.99 -9.58
C ARG A 56 -0.68 -17.30 -9.21
N PHE A 57 0.64 -17.39 -9.35
CA PHE A 57 1.38 -18.62 -9.08
C PHE A 57 1.84 -18.73 -7.63
N PHE A 58 2.32 -17.63 -7.03
CA PHE A 58 2.89 -17.59 -5.69
C PHE A 58 1.83 -17.64 -4.60
N GLY A 59 0.63 -17.17 -4.89
CA GLY A 59 -0.51 -17.17 -3.96
C GLY A 59 -0.29 -16.28 -2.73
N HIS A 60 -1.32 -16.21 -1.90
CA HIS A 60 -1.34 -15.30 -0.74
C HIS A 60 -0.27 -15.62 0.34
N GLU A 61 0.23 -16.85 0.39
CA GLU A 61 1.23 -17.26 1.38
C GLU A 61 2.59 -16.58 1.18
N LEU A 62 2.97 -16.34 -0.08
CA LEU A 62 4.25 -15.70 -0.43
C LEU A 62 4.06 -14.28 -0.95
N ALA A 63 2.98 -14.06 -1.70
CA ALA A 63 2.63 -12.81 -2.35
C ALA A 63 1.33 -12.24 -1.71
N GLY A 64 1.38 -12.08 -0.40
CA GLY A 64 0.25 -11.62 0.42
C GLY A 64 0.05 -10.12 0.34
N ILE A 65 -1.16 -9.66 0.67
CA ILE A 65 -1.57 -8.24 0.50
C ILE A 65 -0.66 -7.24 1.21
N LYS A 66 -0.08 -7.60 2.36
CA LYS A 66 0.83 -6.73 3.12
C LYS A 66 2.16 -6.47 2.40
N GLY A 67 2.66 -7.43 1.63
CA GLY A 67 3.88 -7.27 0.84
C GLY A 67 3.60 -6.63 -0.51
N GLU A 68 2.50 -7.04 -1.15
CA GLU A 68 2.17 -6.57 -2.50
C GLU A 68 1.65 -5.15 -2.52
N ALA A 69 0.82 -4.78 -1.53
CA ALA A 69 0.29 -3.44 -1.38
C ALA A 69 0.99 -2.67 -0.26
N ARG A 70 2.31 -2.91 -0.10
CA ARG A 70 3.15 -2.21 0.89
C ARG A 70 3.31 -0.73 0.52
N PRO A 71 3.47 0.17 1.50
CA PRO A 71 3.84 1.56 1.22
C PRO A 71 5.31 1.70 0.80
N ASP A 72 6.21 0.90 1.39
CA ASP A 72 7.64 0.86 1.10
C ASP A 72 8.27 -0.49 1.53
N VAL A 73 9.58 -0.65 1.31
CA VAL A 73 10.35 -1.87 1.63
C VAL A 73 11.04 -1.83 3.00
N SER A 74 11.01 -0.70 3.72
CA SER A 74 11.89 -0.39 4.85
C SER A 74 11.76 -1.34 6.05
N ARG A 75 10.55 -1.87 6.29
CA ARG A 75 10.26 -2.77 7.43
C ARG A 75 10.68 -4.22 7.19
N PHE A 76 10.94 -4.60 5.94
CA PHE A 76 11.21 -5.99 5.59
C PHE A 76 12.70 -6.29 5.79
N PRO A 77 13.08 -7.33 6.55
CA PRO A 77 14.47 -7.70 6.76
C PRO A 77 15.14 -8.25 5.50
N ARG A 78 14.37 -8.95 4.65
CA ARG A 78 14.84 -9.53 3.39
C ARG A 78 13.76 -9.43 2.33
N ALA A 79 14.19 -9.47 1.08
CA ALA A 79 13.30 -9.49 -0.08
C ALA A 79 13.77 -10.53 -1.08
N PHE A 80 12.85 -11.34 -1.60
CA PHE A 80 13.03 -12.12 -2.82
C PHE A 80 12.55 -11.29 -4.00
N GLU A 81 13.45 -10.98 -4.92
CA GLU A 81 13.12 -10.41 -6.21
C GLU A 81 13.00 -11.53 -7.24
N VAL A 82 11.79 -11.75 -7.74
CA VAL A 82 11.51 -12.70 -8.81
C VAL A 82 11.44 -11.92 -10.12
N SER A 83 12.55 -11.92 -10.85
CA SER A 83 12.73 -11.09 -12.02
C SER A 83 12.73 -11.87 -13.34
N ILE A 84 12.22 -11.23 -14.38
CA ILE A 84 12.25 -11.73 -15.75
C ILE A 84 12.87 -10.67 -16.66
N ARG A 85 13.43 -11.10 -17.79
CA ARG A 85 14.06 -10.20 -18.78
C ARG A 85 15.18 -9.31 -18.21
N GLY A 86 15.83 -9.76 -17.14
CA GLY A 86 16.91 -9.03 -16.47
C GLY A 86 16.47 -7.72 -15.82
N SER A 87 15.17 -7.54 -15.57
CA SER A 87 14.67 -6.37 -14.83
C SER A 87 15.13 -6.40 -13.38
N HIS A 88 15.09 -5.23 -12.74
CA HIS A 88 15.40 -5.03 -11.34
C HIS A 88 14.39 -4.08 -10.71
N ASP A 89 13.97 -4.37 -9.48
CA ASP A 89 13.14 -3.47 -8.68
C ASP A 89 13.99 -2.32 -8.12
N ALA A 90 13.63 -1.08 -8.44
CA ALA A 90 14.38 0.10 -8.04
C ALA A 90 14.38 0.32 -6.51
N GLU A 91 13.37 -0.17 -5.78
CA GLU A 91 13.32 -0.06 -4.32
C GLU A 91 14.42 -0.89 -3.64
N LEU A 92 14.91 -1.94 -4.32
CA LEU A 92 15.97 -2.82 -3.82
C LEU A 92 17.37 -2.41 -4.27
N ALA A 93 17.52 -1.29 -5.00
CA ALA A 93 18.80 -0.89 -5.60
C ALA A 93 19.94 -0.68 -4.57
N HIS A 94 19.59 -0.33 -3.33
CA HIS A 94 20.55 -0.13 -2.24
C HIS A 94 20.69 -1.34 -1.33
N TRP A 95 19.93 -2.41 -1.56
CA TRP A 95 19.99 -3.62 -0.77
C TRP A 95 21.09 -4.54 -1.29
N ARG A 96 21.71 -5.27 -0.37
CA ARG A 96 22.76 -6.21 -0.74
C ARG A 96 22.14 -7.49 -1.29
N LYS A 97 22.43 -7.84 -2.54
CA LYS A 97 22.12 -9.17 -3.09
C LYS A 97 22.98 -10.23 -2.39
N VAL A 98 22.34 -11.13 -1.66
CA VAL A 98 22.97 -12.22 -0.89
C VAL A 98 23.13 -13.47 -1.73
N SER A 99 22.14 -13.79 -2.57
CA SER A 99 22.19 -14.93 -3.47
C SER A 99 21.36 -14.68 -4.72
N GLU A 100 21.64 -15.45 -5.77
CA GLU A 100 20.85 -15.47 -7.00
C GLU A 100 20.70 -16.92 -7.48
N ARG A 101 19.49 -17.26 -7.90
CA ARG A 101 19.16 -18.55 -8.54
C ARG A 101 18.38 -18.31 -9.82
N LYS A 102 18.56 -19.17 -10.82
CA LYS A 102 17.81 -19.09 -12.08
C LYS A 102 16.91 -20.31 -12.28
N VAL A 103 15.73 -20.07 -12.84
CA VAL A 103 14.74 -21.08 -13.26
C VAL A 103 14.29 -20.69 -14.66
N GLY A 104 14.94 -21.25 -15.68
CA GLY A 104 14.74 -20.82 -17.06
C GLY A 104 15.01 -19.31 -17.23
N PRO A 105 14.07 -18.52 -17.77
CA PRO A 105 14.20 -17.07 -17.93
C PRO A 105 13.94 -16.28 -16.63
N VAL A 106 13.53 -16.94 -15.55
CA VAL A 106 13.30 -16.31 -14.23
C VAL A 106 14.61 -16.27 -13.44
N SER A 107 14.95 -15.11 -12.91
CA SER A 107 16.00 -14.93 -11.91
C SER A 107 15.35 -14.66 -10.55
N ILE A 108 15.90 -15.26 -9.50
CA ILE A 108 15.42 -15.15 -8.13
C ILE A 108 16.60 -14.61 -7.31
N GLY A 109 16.56 -13.33 -6.99
CA GLY A 109 17.56 -12.68 -6.14
C GLY A 109 17.06 -12.61 -4.70
N LEU A 110 17.89 -13.02 -3.73
CA LEU A 110 17.64 -12.73 -2.31
C LEU A 110 18.43 -11.49 -1.93
N TYR A 111 17.75 -10.51 -1.38
CA TYR A 111 18.32 -9.24 -0.92
C TYR A 111 18.14 -9.09 0.58
N GLU A 112 19.11 -8.43 1.22
CA GLU A 112 19.10 -8.13 2.65
C GLU A 112 19.01 -6.62 2.86
N ASN A 113 18.08 -6.22 3.70
CA ASN A 113 17.89 -4.83 4.11
C ASN A 113 19.03 -4.43 5.06
N PRO A 114 19.79 -3.36 4.76
CA PRO A 114 20.89 -2.93 5.61
C PRO A 114 20.43 -2.39 6.98
N SER A 115 19.17 -1.95 7.10
CA SER A 115 18.64 -1.33 8.31
C SER A 115 17.11 -1.52 8.39
N PRO A 116 16.61 -2.74 8.66
CA PRO A 116 15.18 -2.99 8.74
C PRO A 116 14.54 -2.21 9.88
N LEU A 117 13.49 -1.46 9.55
CA LEU A 117 12.74 -0.69 10.54
C LEU A 117 11.83 -1.60 11.37
N LYS A 118 11.88 -1.42 12.69
CA LYS A 118 10.98 -2.10 13.62
C LYS A 118 9.72 -1.27 13.78
N ILE A 119 8.60 -1.81 13.34
CA ILE A 119 7.29 -1.20 13.56
C ILE A 119 6.77 -1.56 14.95
N LEU A 120 6.43 -0.55 15.75
CA LEU A 120 5.86 -0.69 17.08
C LEU A 120 4.34 -0.85 17.02
N THR A 121 3.67 -0.01 16.23
CA THR A 121 2.24 -0.11 15.94
C THR A 121 1.98 0.27 14.50
N ASP A 122 1.34 -0.64 13.77
CA ASP A 122 0.80 -0.40 12.43
C ASP A 122 -0.69 -0.06 12.56
N LEU A 123 -1.11 1.12 12.11
CA LEU A 123 -2.51 1.55 12.26
C LEU A 123 -3.49 0.71 11.44
N LEU A 124 -3.04 0.06 10.35
CA LEU A 124 -3.88 -0.85 9.58
C LEU A 124 -4.25 -2.10 10.38
N GLU A 125 -3.35 -2.58 11.24
CA GLU A 125 -3.61 -3.71 12.13
C GLU A 125 -4.55 -3.36 13.29
N ARG A 126 -4.84 -2.08 13.48
CA ARG A 126 -5.76 -1.57 14.52
C ARG A 126 -7.17 -1.33 13.98
N VAL A 127 -7.43 -1.58 12.68
CA VAL A 127 -8.76 -1.40 12.09
C VAL A 127 -9.73 -2.43 12.66
N GLY A 128 -10.67 -1.95 13.47
CA GLY A 128 -11.74 -2.76 14.04
C GLY A 128 -12.32 -2.09 15.29
N PRO A 129 -13.53 -2.46 15.72
CA PRO A 129 -14.22 -1.80 16.82
C PRO A 129 -13.54 -1.98 18.18
N GLU A 130 -12.66 -2.98 18.29
CA GLU A 130 -11.88 -3.28 19.50
C GLU A 130 -10.73 -2.30 19.75
N LYS A 131 -10.19 -1.68 18.68
CA LYS A 131 -8.98 -0.85 18.73
C LYS A 131 -9.10 0.49 18.03
N MET A 132 -10.19 0.73 17.30
CA MET A 132 -10.45 1.97 16.62
C MET A 132 -11.90 2.41 16.80
N THR A 133 -12.10 3.71 17.01
CA THR A 133 -13.41 4.36 16.86
C THR A 133 -13.34 5.41 15.76
N VAL A 134 -14.46 5.66 15.10
CA VAL A 134 -14.56 6.63 14.02
C VAL A 134 -15.78 7.50 14.26
N ALA A 135 -15.61 8.81 14.11
CA ALA A 135 -16.70 9.78 14.20
C ALA A 135 -16.60 10.82 13.08
N LYS A 136 -17.74 11.28 12.60
CA LYS A 136 -17.84 12.47 11.76
C LYS A 136 -18.00 13.70 12.65
N VAL A 137 -17.23 14.75 12.38
CA VAL A 137 -17.22 16.00 13.14
C VAL A 137 -17.87 17.11 12.30
N GLU A 138 -18.93 17.70 12.86
CA GLU A 138 -19.67 18.82 12.27
C GLU A 138 -19.79 19.94 13.31
N GLY A 139 -18.94 20.96 13.21
CA GLY A 139 -18.80 21.99 14.25
C GLY A 139 -18.28 21.36 15.55
N GLU A 140 -19.03 21.52 16.64
CA GLU A 140 -18.72 20.92 17.95
C GLU A 140 -19.35 19.53 18.15
N HIS A 141 -20.14 19.04 17.20
CA HIS A 141 -20.83 17.76 17.33
C HIS A 141 -20.03 16.63 16.69
N GLU A 142 -19.81 15.56 17.44
CA GLU A 142 -19.28 14.30 16.93
C GLU A 142 -20.40 13.27 16.79
N GLN A 143 -20.55 12.71 15.60
CA GLN A 143 -21.49 11.63 15.33
C GLN A 143 -20.71 10.34 15.03
N ALA A 144 -20.90 9.32 15.87
CA ALA A 144 -20.18 8.06 15.74
C ALA A 144 -20.56 7.32 14.45
N CYS A 145 -19.55 6.77 13.77
CA CYS A 145 -19.74 5.85 12.65
C CYS A 145 -19.90 4.42 13.20
N THR A 146 -20.82 3.64 12.64
CA THR A 146 -21.16 2.30 13.13
C THR A 146 -20.33 1.23 12.42
N TRP A 147 -19.69 0.34 13.19
CA TRP A 147 -18.99 -0.82 12.63
C TRP A 147 -19.96 -1.81 11.97
N SER A 148 -19.57 -2.32 10.81
CA SER A 148 -20.25 -3.43 10.13
C SER A 148 -19.23 -4.47 9.67
N HIS A 149 -19.62 -5.74 9.80
CA HIS A 149 -18.98 -6.87 9.16
C HIS A 149 -19.88 -7.39 8.03
N GLY A 150 -19.30 -7.80 6.92
CA GLY A 150 -20.06 -8.32 5.78
C GLY A 150 -19.18 -8.77 4.63
N ALA A 151 -19.80 -9.07 3.48
CA ALA A 151 -19.05 -9.37 2.27
C ALA A 151 -18.42 -8.10 1.68
N GLY A 152 -17.20 -8.22 1.18
CA GLY A 152 -16.60 -7.18 0.34
C GLY A 152 -17.40 -7.01 -0.95
N GLN A 153 -17.41 -5.80 -1.49
CA GLN A 153 -18.08 -5.49 -2.75
C GLN A 153 -17.03 -5.00 -3.75
N PRO A 154 -17.16 -5.37 -5.04
CA PRO A 154 -16.33 -4.77 -6.08
C PRO A 154 -16.54 -3.25 -6.07
N GLY A 155 -15.50 -2.51 -6.47
CA GLY A 155 -15.63 -1.08 -6.74
C GLY A 155 -16.70 -0.84 -7.81
N GLY A 156 -17.30 0.35 -7.82
CA GLY A 156 -18.26 0.72 -8.86
C GLY A 156 -17.62 0.66 -10.25
N LEU A 157 -18.42 0.32 -11.27
CA LEU A 157 -17.98 0.30 -12.67
C LEU A 157 -17.86 1.72 -13.28
N GLY A 158 -18.48 2.72 -12.66
CA GLY A 158 -18.44 4.12 -13.08
C GLY A 158 -17.12 4.80 -12.74
N VAL A 159 -16.68 5.73 -13.60
CA VAL A 159 -15.43 6.48 -13.42
C VAL A 159 -15.71 7.75 -12.59
N PRO A 160 -14.93 8.05 -11.53
CA PRO A 160 -13.79 7.29 -11.01
C PRO A 160 -14.21 6.01 -10.26
N GLN A 161 -13.63 4.87 -10.66
CA GLN A 161 -13.86 3.59 -10.00
C GLN A 161 -13.18 3.64 -8.64
N GLY A 162 -13.98 3.64 -7.57
CA GLY A 162 -13.45 3.54 -6.21
C GLY A 162 -12.78 2.21 -5.94
N PRO A 163 -11.96 2.14 -4.87
CA PRO A 163 -11.44 0.86 -4.44
C PRO A 163 -12.60 -0.10 -4.14
N ALA A 164 -12.30 -1.40 -4.13
CA ALA A 164 -13.24 -2.39 -3.61
C ALA A 164 -13.68 -1.97 -2.20
N ILE A 165 -14.99 -2.06 -1.94
CA ILE A 165 -15.55 -1.71 -0.64
C ILE A 165 -15.28 -2.87 0.30
N PRO A 166 -14.54 -2.68 1.40
CA PRO A 166 -14.27 -3.76 2.34
C PRO A 166 -15.57 -4.19 3.04
N GLY A 167 -15.61 -5.48 3.38
CA GLY A 167 -16.70 -6.04 4.20
C GLY A 167 -16.72 -5.39 5.58
N ASP A 168 -15.56 -5.38 6.20
CA ASP A 168 -15.24 -4.75 7.48
C ASP A 168 -14.99 -3.24 7.32
N LYS A 169 -15.85 -2.43 7.92
CA LYS A 169 -15.79 -0.95 7.85
C LYS A 169 -16.64 -0.27 8.90
N PHE A 170 -16.33 0.99 9.16
CA PHE A 170 -17.17 1.94 9.87
C PHE A 170 -18.03 2.71 8.88
N ASN A 171 -19.36 2.64 8.99
CA ASN A 171 -20.29 3.39 8.16
C ASN A 171 -20.66 4.70 8.85
N CYS A 172 -20.46 5.82 8.17
CA CYS A 172 -20.66 7.14 8.77
C CYS A 172 -22.06 7.70 8.48
N PRO A 173 -22.63 8.50 9.41
CA PRO A 173 -23.88 9.21 9.18
C PRO A 173 -23.80 10.09 7.93
N SER A 174 -24.91 10.17 7.19
CA SER A 174 -25.00 10.92 5.92
C SER A 174 -24.16 10.35 4.77
N GLY A 175 -23.71 9.09 4.90
CA GLY A 175 -23.02 8.34 3.86
C GLY A 175 -21.50 8.30 4.05
N GLY A 176 -20.85 7.45 3.27
CA GLY A 176 -19.41 7.21 3.38
C GLY A 176 -19.04 6.15 4.41
N TYR A 177 -17.78 5.76 4.37
CA TYR A 177 -17.21 4.74 5.23
C TYR A 177 -15.69 4.93 5.45
N VAL A 178 -15.21 4.33 6.54
CA VAL A 178 -13.79 4.18 6.86
C VAL A 178 -13.45 2.69 6.99
N GLY A 179 -12.40 2.23 6.32
CA GLY A 179 -11.95 0.83 6.43
C GLY A 179 -10.63 0.59 5.70
N ALA A 180 -10.04 -0.59 5.91
CA ALA A 180 -8.85 -0.98 5.16
C ALA A 180 -9.21 -1.30 3.71
N ALA A 181 -8.52 -0.70 2.75
CA ALA A 181 -8.70 -0.94 1.32
C ALA A 181 -7.37 -0.87 0.57
N VAL A 182 -7.37 -1.32 -0.69
CA VAL A 182 -6.24 -1.16 -1.59
C VAL A 182 -6.51 -0.03 -2.56
N LEU A 183 -5.71 1.02 -2.48
CA LEU A 183 -5.72 2.16 -3.38
C LEU A 183 -4.81 1.89 -4.59
N HIS A 184 -5.24 2.31 -5.77
CA HIS A 184 -4.40 2.40 -6.96
C HIS A 184 -4.04 3.88 -7.17
N ALA A 185 -2.77 4.22 -6.94
CA ALA A 185 -2.23 5.59 -7.03
C ALA A 185 -1.61 5.88 -8.41
N LEU A 186 -1.02 7.07 -8.59
CA LEU A 186 -0.42 7.49 -9.88
C LEU A 186 0.79 6.68 -10.33
N ASP A 187 1.48 6.03 -9.38
CA ASP A 187 2.60 5.14 -9.66
C ASP A 187 2.16 3.78 -10.23
N HIS A 188 0.84 3.53 -10.26
CA HIS A 188 0.24 2.26 -10.65
C HIS A 188 0.56 1.07 -9.72
N HIS A 189 1.10 1.35 -8.53
CA HIS A 189 1.27 0.36 -7.48
C HIS A 189 0.00 0.27 -6.62
N PRO A 190 -0.35 -0.93 -6.12
CA PRO A 190 -1.38 -1.07 -5.10
C PRO A 190 -0.84 -0.59 -3.75
N HIS A 191 -1.66 0.10 -2.97
CA HIS A 191 -1.31 0.61 -1.64
C HIS A 191 -2.39 0.22 -0.63
N LEU A 192 -2.07 -0.62 0.35
CA LEU A 192 -2.97 -1.00 1.43
C LEU A 192 -3.02 0.16 2.42
N CYS A 193 -4.21 0.64 2.72
CA CYS A 193 -4.36 1.90 3.44
C CYS A 193 -5.74 2.01 4.12
N LEU A 194 -5.84 2.93 5.07
CA LEU A 194 -7.07 3.40 5.69
C LEU A 194 -7.78 4.31 4.71
N PHE A 195 -8.81 3.79 4.08
CA PHE A 195 -9.64 4.51 3.15
C PHE A 195 -10.69 5.33 3.89
N VAL A 196 -10.81 6.61 3.54
CA VAL A 196 -11.79 7.53 4.13
C VAL A 196 -12.64 8.14 3.02
N SER A 197 -13.86 7.63 2.86
CA SER A 197 -14.83 8.18 1.90
C SER A 197 -15.72 9.23 2.57
N SER A 198 -15.15 10.37 2.94
CA SER A 198 -15.97 11.50 3.41
C SER A 198 -16.45 12.35 2.23
N THR A 199 -17.70 12.80 2.28
CA THR A 199 -18.29 13.69 1.27
C THR A 199 -18.14 15.17 1.63
N SER A 200 -18.00 15.47 2.93
CA SER A 200 -17.68 16.79 3.49
C SER A 200 -17.39 16.70 4.99
N GLY A 201 -16.61 17.66 5.51
CA GLY A 201 -16.32 17.80 6.94
C GLY A 201 -15.04 17.10 7.39
N THR A 202 -14.92 16.88 8.70
CA THR A 202 -13.79 16.19 9.31
C THR A 202 -14.21 14.80 9.77
N VAL A 203 -13.41 13.79 9.46
CA VAL A 203 -13.56 12.44 10.04
C VAL A 203 -12.45 12.28 11.08
N LYS A 204 -12.84 11.93 12.31
CA LYS A 204 -11.94 11.70 13.43
C LYS A 204 -11.85 10.21 13.69
N LEU A 205 -10.63 9.68 13.62
CA LEU A 205 -10.29 8.30 13.93
C LEU A 205 -9.52 8.30 15.24
N ARG A 206 -9.92 7.47 16.20
CA ARG A 206 -9.19 7.29 17.46
C ARG A 206 -8.71 5.86 17.56
N PHE A 207 -7.41 5.68 17.67
CA PHE A 207 -6.75 4.39 17.80
C PHE A 207 -6.33 4.20 19.26
N ALA A 208 -6.84 3.15 19.90
CA ALA A 208 -6.47 2.80 21.26
C ALA A 208 -5.17 1.99 21.30
N ASP A 209 -4.47 2.06 22.43
CA ASP A 209 -3.33 1.19 22.73
C ASP A 209 -2.17 1.30 21.71
N VAL A 210 -1.91 2.50 21.20
CA VAL A 210 -0.81 2.76 20.26
C VAL A 210 0.49 2.89 21.07
N ASP A 211 1.48 2.06 20.73
CA ASP A 211 2.83 2.15 21.28
C ASP A 211 3.64 3.17 20.45
N PHE A 212 4.16 4.21 21.08
CA PHE A 212 4.87 5.31 20.41
C PHE A 212 6.38 5.10 20.42
N GLY A 213 7.02 5.41 19.29
CA GLY A 213 8.47 5.38 19.11
C GLY A 213 9.08 6.76 18.89
N GLU A 214 10.20 6.80 18.20
CA GLU A 214 10.90 8.06 17.87
C GLU A 214 10.24 8.82 16.73
N ALA A 215 9.45 8.14 15.90
CA ALA A 215 8.69 8.78 14.82
C ALA A 215 7.30 8.16 14.61
N LEU A 216 6.40 9.00 14.10
CA LEU A 216 5.18 8.63 13.40
C LEU A 216 5.44 8.82 11.90
N HIS A 217 5.40 7.73 11.16
CA HIS A 217 5.65 7.70 9.73
C HIS A 217 4.40 7.24 8.99
N GLY A 218 4.26 7.58 7.71
CA GLY A 218 3.20 7.06 6.88
C GLY A 218 3.18 7.66 5.50
N HIS A 219 2.19 7.26 4.71
CA HIS A 219 1.98 7.74 3.37
C HIS A 219 0.52 8.13 3.16
N ALA A 220 0.28 9.04 2.22
CA ALA A 220 -1.06 9.45 1.85
C ALA A 220 -1.19 9.64 0.35
N GLY A 221 -2.39 9.40 -0.16
CA GLY A 221 -2.71 9.57 -1.57
C GLY A 221 -4.19 9.56 -1.85
N VAL A 222 -4.52 9.80 -3.11
CA VAL A 222 -5.87 9.65 -3.65
C VAL A 222 -5.85 8.72 -4.85
N GLN A 223 -7.02 8.23 -5.24
CA GLN A 223 -7.14 7.32 -6.36
C GLN A 223 -6.67 7.99 -7.67
N TRP A 224 -5.95 7.24 -8.51
CA TRP A 224 -5.23 7.76 -9.68
C TRP A 224 -6.06 8.60 -10.67
N VAL A 225 -7.36 8.32 -10.86
CA VAL A 225 -8.26 9.08 -11.73
C VAL A 225 -8.51 10.47 -11.16
N THR A 226 -8.66 10.56 -9.84
CA THR A 226 -8.73 11.84 -9.14
C THR A 226 -7.37 12.53 -9.21
N ASP A 227 -6.29 11.77 -8.99
CA ASP A 227 -4.95 12.33 -8.85
C ASP A 227 -4.37 12.90 -10.16
N ARG A 228 -4.74 12.31 -11.31
CA ARG A 228 -4.21 12.71 -12.64
C ARG A 228 -4.77 14.03 -13.18
N THR A 229 -5.78 14.61 -12.54
CA THR A 229 -6.41 15.88 -12.96
C THR A 229 -6.24 16.92 -11.85
N PRO A 230 -5.09 17.63 -11.80
CA PRO A 230 -4.78 18.50 -10.69
C PRO A 230 -5.77 19.67 -10.59
N SER A 231 -6.20 19.95 -9.37
CA SER A 231 -6.98 21.12 -8.99
C SER A 231 -6.24 21.85 -7.87
N ALA A 232 -5.86 23.10 -8.11
CA ALA A 232 -4.94 23.84 -7.22
C ALA A 232 -5.54 24.15 -5.83
N GLU A 233 -6.87 24.14 -5.73
CA GLU A 233 -7.62 24.53 -4.53
C GLU A 233 -7.96 23.33 -3.62
N GLU A 234 -7.67 22.12 -4.07
CA GLU A 234 -8.17 20.90 -3.47
C GLU A 234 -7.09 20.20 -2.64
N LYS A 235 -7.29 20.18 -1.32
CA LYS A 235 -6.38 19.56 -0.36
C LYS A 235 -7.14 18.68 0.62
N THR A 236 -6.58 17.51 0.92
CA THR A 236 -6.97 16.71 2.08
C THR A 236 -5.89 16.85 3.14
N LYS A 237 -6.30 17.16 4.36
CA LYS A 237 -5.42 17.37 5.50
C LYS A 237 -5.57 16.23 6.49
N LEU A 238 -4.44 15.67 6.89
CA LEU A 238 -4.28 14.81 8.04
C LEU A 238 -3.74 15.64 9.20
N ALA A 239 -4.33 15.50 10.38
CA ALA A 239 -3.78 16.02 11.62
C ALA A 239 -3.70 14.90 12.66
N PHE A 240 -2.53 14.75 13.27
CA PHE A 240 -2.25 13.73 14.26
C PHE A 240 -2.07 14.38 15.63
N SER A 241 -2.65 13.76 16.65
CA SER A 241 -2.49 14.17 18.05
C SER A 241 -2.54 12.98 18.98
N ALA A 242 -1.85 13.08 20.12
CA ALA A 242 -1.86 12.08 21.18
C ALA A 242 -1.60 12.79 22.51
N PHE A 243 -2.11 12.27 23.63
CA PHE A 243 -1.90 12.86 24.96
C PHE A 243 -2.29 14.37 25.01
N ASP A 244 -3.44 14.70 24.40
CA ASP A 244 -3.99 16.06 24.31
C ASP A 244 -3.07 17.11 23.67
N ARG A 245 -2.12 16.66 22.83
CA ARG A 245 -1.22 17.54 22.09
C ARG A 245 -1.08 17.17 20.61
N PRO A 246 -0.92 18.17 19.72
CA PRO A 246 -0.58 17.91 18.32
C PRO A 246 0.77 17.21 18.18
N ILE A 247 0.84 16.25 17.26
CA ILE A 247 2.08 15.63 16.78
C ILE A 247 2.52 16.31 15.48
N GLY A 248 1.62 16.41 14.51
CA GLY A 248 1.95 16.91 13.18
C GLY A 248 0.75 16.96 12.24
N GLN A 249 0.96 17.57 11.07
CA GLN A 249 -0.08 17.68 10.04
C GLN A 249 0.53 17.46 8.65
N HIS A 250 -0.18 16.71 7.81
CA HIS A 250 0.18 16.50 6.41
C HIS A 250 -0.95 17.01 5.53
N ALA A 251 -0.64 17.79 4.50
CA ALA A 251 -1.60 18.23 3.51
C ALA A 251 -1.29 17.58 2.17
N HIS A 252 -2.09 16.59 1.79
CA HIS A 252 -1.95 15.92 0.51
C HIS A 252 -2.45 16.84 -0.61
N ARG A 253 -1.66 16.94 -1.68
CA ARG A 253 -1.95 17.74 -2.87
C ARG A 253 -2.21 16.82 -4.04
N ILE A 254 -3.30 17.07 -4.77
CA ILE A 254 -3.61 16.32 -6.00
C ILE A 254 -2.50 16.53 -7.04
N GLY A 255 -2.12 15.44 -7.70
CA GLY A 255 -1.05 15.34 -8.68
C GLY A 255 0.29 14.93 -8.10
N THR A 256 0.38 14.58 -6.81
CA THR A 256 1.65 14.18 -6.19
C THR A 256 1.82 12.66 -6.03
N GLY A 257 0.80 11.85 -6.26
CA GLY A 257 0.89 10.40 -6.11
C GLY A 257 0.83 9.95 -4.65
N TRP A 258 1.37 8.78 -4.38
CA TRP A 258 1.54 8.24 -3.03
C TRP A 258 2.76 8.88 -2.37
N VAL A 259 2.54 9.72 -1.35
CA VAL A 259 3.62 10.56 -0.78
C VAL A 259 3.85 10.27 0.70
N PRO A 260 5.13 10.16 1.13
CA PRO A 260 5.46 9.95 2.53
C PRO A 260 5.26 11.22 3.37
N PHE A 261 5.07 11.01 4.66
CA PHE A 261 5.19 12.01 5.72
C PHE A 261 5.82 11.39 6.95
N GLU A 262 6.42 12.25 7.77
CA GLU A 262 7.07 11.82 9.01
C GLU A 262 7.01 12.94 10.04
N PHE A 263 6.70 12.56 11.28
CA PHE A 263 6.69 13.47 12.41
C PHE A 263 7.53 12.87 13.55
N PRO A 264 8.52 13.62 14.07
CA PRO A 264 9.30 13.15 15.22
C PRO A 264 8.41 13.11 16.48
N THR A 265 8.51 12.02 17.25
CA THR A 265 7.79 11.81 18.52
C THR A 265 8.69 11.48 19.71
N PRO A 266 9.94 11.99 19.82
CA PRO A 266 10.90 11.54 20.84
C PRO A 266 10.43 11.79 22.28
N ASP A 267 9.58 12.80 22.51
CA ASP A 267 9.09 13.18 23.83
C ASP A 267 7.92 12.32 24.34
N ILE A 268 7.35 11.50 23.46
CA ILE A 268 6.35 10.47 23.79
C ILE A 268 6.84 9.05 23.47
N ALA A 269 8.09 8.89 23.02
CA ALA A 269 8.70 7.59 22.78
C ALA A 269 8.65 6.68 24.02
N GLY A 270 8.33 5.40 23.80
CA GLY A 270 8.15 4.40 24.85
C GLY A 270 6.84 4.50 25.63
N LYS A 271 5.98 5.48 25.33
CA LYS A 271 4.64 5.59 25.92
C LYS A 271 3.62 4.80 25.10
N ARG A 272 2.53 4.43 25.76
CA ARG A 272 1.35 3.83 25.14
C ARG A 272 0.13 4.70 25.41
N GLY A 273 -0.66 4.97 24.38
CA GLY A 273 -1.81 5.87 24.51
C GLY A 273 -2.77 5.85 23.34
N GLU A 274 -3.72 6.78 23.34
CA GLU A 274 -4.61 7.02 22.22
C GLU A 274 -3.93 7.90 21.17
N LEU A 275 -4.00 7.48 19.90
CA LEU A 275 -3.65 8.32 18.75
C LEU A 275 -4.95 8.78 18.08
N VAL A 276 -5.09 10.09 17.92
CA VAL A 276 -6.21 10.70 17.20
C VAL A 276 -5.73 11.21 15.85
N VAL A 277 -6.44 10.81 14.80
CA VAL A 277 -6.22 11.27 13.42
C VAL A 277 -7.47 12.00 12.95
N GLU A 278 -7.32 13.26 12.55
CA GLU A 278 -8.37 14.04 11.92
C GLU A 278 -8.09 14.17 10.43
N VAL A 279 -9.05 13.73 9.61
CA VAL A 279 -9.01 13.82 8.16
C VAL A 279 -10.01 14.88 7.72
N THR A 280 -9.52 16.01 7.21
CA THR A 280 -10.34 17.14 6.75
C THR A 280 -10.13 17.35 5.25
N GLY A 281 -11.22 17.48 4.49
CA GLY A 281 -11.10 17.75 3.05
C GLY A 281 -12.42 18.15 2.40
N SER A 282 -12.32 18.82 1.25
CA SER A 282 -13.45 19.26 0.44
C SER A 282 -13.79 18.22 -0.64
N GLY A 283 -14.92 17.53 -0.50
CA GLY A 283 -15.55 16.78 -1.59
C GLY A 283 -15.34 15.27 -1.60
N GLN A 284 -16.06 14.62 -2.52
CA GLN A 284 -16.14 13.16 -2.73
C GLN A 284 -14.81 12.57 -3.21
N ARG A 285 -13.79 12.52 -2.35
CA ARG A 285 -12.49 12.00 -2.74
C ARG A 285 -12.20 10.68 -2.05
N GLN A 286 -11.70 9.78 -2.88
CA GLN A 286 -11.20 8.47 -2.54
C GLN A 286 -9.82 8.63 -1.90
N PHE A 287 -9.79 9.21 -0.69
CA PHE A 287 -8.57 9.49 0.05
C PHE A 287 -8.16 8.29 0.87
N CYS A 288 -6.86 8.03 0.90
CA CYS A 288 -6.28 6.94 1.64
C CYS A 288 -4.99 7.37 2.31
N PHE A 289 -4.73 6.82 3.48
CA PHE A 289 -3.43 6.96 4.15
C PHE A 289 -3.10 5.69 4.91
N GLU A 290 -1.83 5.47 5.16
CA GLU A 290 -1.36 4.50 6.13
C GLU A 290 -0.40 5.21 7.08
N ALA A 291 -0.22 4.66 8.27
CA ALA A 291 0.76 5.17 9.21
C ALA A 291 1.18 4.10 10.20
N ASP A 292 2.41 4.24 10.67
CA ASP A 292 3.06 3.39 11.64
C ASP A 292 3.87 4.21 12.65
N THR A 293 4.07 3.66 13.84
CA THR A 293 5.02 4.17 14.82
C THR A 293 6.27 3.30 14.83
N ARG A 294 7.43 3.93 14.92
CA ARG A 294 8.75 3.28 14.86
C ARG A 294 9.73 3.86 15.87
#